data_AF-A0A290WPT1-F1
#
_entry.id   AF-A0A290WPT1-F1
#
_cell.length_a   1.000
_cell.length_b   1.000
_cell.length_c   1.000
_cell.angle_alpha   90.00
_cell.angle_beta   90.00
_cell.angle_gamma   90.00
#
_symmetry.space_group_name_H-M   'P 1'
#
loop_
_entity.id
_entity.type
_entity.pdbx_description
1 polymer ?
#
loop_
_entity_poly.entity_id
_entity_poly.type
_entity_poly.pdbx_seq_one_letter_code
_entity_poly.pdbx_strand_id
1 'polypeptide(L)'
;MPDSLDTLQSLTSLTVHNATVALEQGMDAIRSGQTKFDLRNIKAVDSAAVSVMLTWQRAAQDAGGVLELKNLPNNLKNLTKLYGVCSLVSSTLSADDCGSADGHAERSPSDLHHH
;
A
#
# COMPACT_ATOMS: atom_id res chain seq x y z
N MET A 1 -1.22 -12.43 28.86
CA MET A 1 -1.58 -12.36 27.43
C MET A 1 -0.92 -11.11 26.89
N PRO A 2 0.09 -11.19 26.01
CA PRO A 2 0.58 -9.99 25.35
C PRO A 2 -0.50 -9.50 24.39
N ASP A 3 -0.86 -8.22 24.52
CA ASP A 3 -1.82 -7.51 23.69
C ASP A 3 -1.44 -7.63 22.21
N SER A 4 -2.31 -8.22 21.39
CA SER A 4 -2.14 -8.31 19.93
C SER A 4 -1.93 -6.95 19.25
N LEU A 5 -2.24 -5.85 19.94
CA LEU A 5 -2.00 -4.46 19.52
C LEU A 5 -0.52 -4.05 19.61
N ASP A 6 0.25 -4.61 20.54
CA ASP A 6 1.69 -4.32 20.70
C ASP A 6 2.51 -4.95 19.55
N THR A 7 2.06 -6.12 19.08
CA THR A 7 2.72 -6.84 17.99
C THR A 7 2.67 -6.08 16.67
N LEU A 8 1.59 -5.35 16.39
CA LEU A 8 1.49 -4.47 15.22
C LEU A 8 2.39 -3.24 15.33
N GLN A 9 2.63 -2.72 16.55
CA GLN A 9 3.52 -1.59 16.79
C GLN A 9 5.00 -1.95 16.63
N SER A 10 5.35 -3.24 16.79
CA SER A 10 6.72 -3.77 16.71
C SER A 10 7.11 -4.26 15.29
N LEU A 11 6.21 -4.19 14.31
CA LEU A 11 6.53 -4.54 12.92
C LEU A 11 7.59 -3.59 12.35
N THR A 12 8.83 -4.05 12.35
CA THR A 12 9.99 -3.35 11.80
C THR A 12 10.30 -3.76 10.36
N SER A 13 9.60 -4.77 9.84
CA SER A 13 9.71 -5.24 8.47
C SER A 13 8.35 -5.71 7.93
N LEU A 14 8.12 -5.54 6.64
CA LEU A 14 6.96 -6.03 5.90
C LEU A 14 7.47 -6.70 4.61
N THR A 15 7.83 -7.98 4.72
CA THR A 15 8.43 -8.79 3.66
C THR A 15 7.64 -10.08 3.46
N VAL A 16 7.90 -10.85 2.41
CA VAL A 16 7.20 -12.14 2.17
C VAL A 16 7.20 -13.08 3.38
N HIS A 17 8.24 -13.04 4.22
CA HIS A 17 8.37 -13.89 5.41
C HIS A 17 7.32 -13.59 6.49
N ASN A 18 6.89 -12.34 6.62
CA ASN A 18 5.94 -11.90 7.65
C ASN A 18 4.70 -11.20 7.07
N ALA A 19 4.57 -11.16 5.75
CA ALA A 19 3.45 -10.55 5.04
C ALA A 19 2.11 -11.15 5.46
N THR A 20 2.03 -12.48 5.62
CA THR A 20 0.80 -13.17 6.06
C THR A 20 0.41 -12.78 7.48
N VAL A 21 1.36 -12.82 8.41
CA VAL A 21 1.11 -12.46 9.82
C VAL A 21 0.70 -11.00 9.93
N ALA A 22 1.40 -10.11 9.24
CA ALA A 22 1.03 -8.70 9.19
C ALA A 22 -0.39 -8.56 8.61
N LEU A 23 -0.69 -9.22 7.49
CA LEU A 23 -2.00 -9.18 6.85
C LEU A 23 -3.11 -9.52 7.83
N GLU A 24 -3.01 -10.67 8.51
CA GLU A 24 -3.99 -11.13 9.49
C GLU A 24 -4.16 -10.13 10.63
N GLN A 25 -3.05 -9.63 11.19
CA GLN A 25 -3.11 -8.63 12.26
C GLN A 25 -3.76 -7.32 11.81
N GLY A 26 -3.44 -6.84 10.60
CA GLY A 26 -4.07 -5.64 10.05
C GLY A 26 -5.56 -5.84 9.78
N MET A 27 -5.98 -7.03 9.35
CA MET A 27 -7.40 -7.37 9.20
C MET A 27 -8.13 -7.35 10.54
N ASP A 28 -7.55 -7.92 11.59
CA ASP A 28 -8.12 -7.88 12.93
C ASP A 28 -8.22 -6.45 13.46
N ALA A 29 -7.21 -5.61 13.21
CA ALA A 29 -7.22 -4.20 13.58
C ALA A 29 -8.34 -3.45 12.83
N ILE A 30 -8.47 -3.64 11.52
CA ILE A 30 -9.54 -3.02 10.70
C ILE A 30 -10.91 -3.45 11.20
N ARG A 31 -11.10 -4.74 11.51
CA ARG A 31 -12.35 -5.26 12.07
C ARG A 31 -12.65 -4.68 13.45
N SER A 32 -11.63 -4.31 14.20
CA SER A 32 -11.74 -3.61 15.48
C SER A 32 -12.03 -2.10 15.32
N GLY A 33 -12.12 -1.60 14.07
CA GLY A 33 -12.37 -0.19 13.75
C GLY A 33 -11.11 0.65 13.52
N GLN A 34 -9.93 0.03 13.49
CA GLN A 34 -8.68 0.73 13.23
C GLN A 34 -8.61 1.15 11.76
N THR A 35 -8.64 2.46 11.52
CA THR A 35 -8.57 3.06 10.18
C THR A 35 -7.25 3.80 9.95
N LYS A 36 -6.30 3.76 10.88
CA LYS A 36 -5.03 4.49 10.78
C LYS A 36 -3.85 3.60 11.14
N PHE A 37 -2.96 3.31 10.19
CA PHE A 37 -1.75 2.53 10.47
C PHE A 37 -0.51 3.43 10.37
N ASP A 38 0.36 3.37 11.38
CA ASP A 38 1.64 4.09 11.40
C ASP A 38 2.77 3.16 10.94
N LEU A 39 3.44 3.53 9.85
CA LEU A 39 4.49 2.71 9.23
C LEU A 39 5.91 3.24 9.52
N ARG A 40 6.10 4.21 10.44
CA ARG A 40 7.43 4.80 10.76
C ARG A 40 8.50 3.79 11.11
N ASN A 41 8.11 2.71 11.80
CA ASN A 41 9.06 1.72 12.31
C ASN A 41 9.47 0.70 11.25
N ILE A 42 8.81 0.68 10.08
CA ILE A 42 9.11 -0.26 9.02
C ILE A 42 10.39 0.16 8.30
N LYS A 43 11.42 -0.66 8.43
CA LYS A 43 12.74 -0.47 7.80
C LYS A 43 12.92 -1.32 6.55
N ALA A 44 12.35 -2.52 6.52
CA ALA A 44 12.49 -3.46 5.40
C ALA A 44 11.13 -3.73 4.75
N VAL A 45 11.04 -3.56 3.43
CA VAL A 45 9.84 -3.76 2.63
C VAL A 45 10.19 -4.51 1.35
N ASP A 46 9.27 -5.36 0.86
CA ASP A 46 9.41 -6.09 -0.41
C ASP A 46 8.15 -5.92 -1.29
N SER A 47 8.12 -6.50 -2.49
CA SER A 47 6.94 -6.60 -3.36
C SER A 47 5.68 -7.10 -2.63
N ALA A 48 5.82 -8.06 -1.69
CA ALA A 48 4.70 -8.57 -0.89
C ALA A 48 4.04 -7.50 -0.01
N ALA A 49 4.78 -6.47 0.42
CA ALA A 49 4.23 -5.35 1.19
C ALA A 49 3.09 -4.66 0.44
N VAL A 50 3.27 -4.49 -0.87
CA VAL A 50 2.31 -3.80 -1.74
C VAL A 50 0.99 -4.55 -1.80
N SER A 51 1.05 -5.88 -1.97
CA SER A 51 -0.14 -6.75 -1.97
C SER A 51 -0.87 -6.71 -0.64
N VAL A 52 -0.14 -6.74 0.49
CA VAL A 52 -0.74 -6.66 1.83
C VAL A 52 -1.47 -5.33 2.03
N MET A 53 -0.84 -4.21 1.67
CA MET A 53 -1.45 -2.89 1.80
C MET A 53 -2.72 -2.73 0.97
N LEU A 54 -2.72 -3.22 -0.28
CA LEU A 54 -3.91 -3.19 -1.14
C LEU A 54 -5.04 -4.03 -0.55
N THR A 55 -4.70 -5.19 0.04
CA THR A 55 -5.69 -6.05 0.67
C THR A 55 -6.31 -5.36 1.89
N TRP A 56 -5.51 -4.69 2.73
CA TRP A 56 -6.03 -3.89 3.84
C TRP A 56 -6.89 -2.72 3.39
N GLN A 57 -6.50 -1.99 2.35
CA GLN A 57 -7.33 -0.93 1.77
C GLN A 57 -8.70 -1.46 1.36
N ARG A 58 -8.73 -2.60 0.66
CA ARG A 58 -9.97 -3.26 0.25
C ARG A 58 -10.82 -3.68 1.44
N ALA A 59 -10.22 -4.27 2.48
CA ALA A 59 -10.96 -4.69 3.66
C ALA A 59 -11.53 -3.51 4.47
N ALA A 60 -10.79 -2.41 4.56
CA ALA A 60 -11.29 -1.19 5.20
C ALA A 60 -12.46 -0.60 4.40
N GLN A 61 -12.36 -0.57 3.07
CA GLN A 61 -13.45 -0.14 2.19
C GLN A 61 -14.69 -1.03 2.31
N ASP A 62 -14.50 -2.36 2.37
CA ASP A 62 -15.57 -3.34 2.57
C ASP A 62 -16.28 -3.13 3.93
N ALA A 63 -15.51 -2.77 4.96
CA ALA A 63 -16.02 -2.36 6.27
C ALA A 63 -16.67 -0.96 6.27
N GLY A 64 -16.72 -0.25 5.14
CA GLY A 64 -17.29 1.09 5.00
C GLY A 64 -16.38 2.22 5.50
N GLY A 65 -15.10 1.93 5.74
CA GLY A 65 -14.08 2.88 6.19
C GLY A 65 -13.01 3.15 5.13
N VAL A 66 -12.09 4.06 5.44
CA VAL A 66 -10.89 4.32 4.64
C VAL A 66 -9.68 4.09 5.53
N LEU A 67 -8.71 3.31 5.05
CA LEU A 67 -7.46 3.09 5.77
C LEU A 67 -6.46 4.21 5.43
N GLU A 68 -6.11 5.02 6.43
CA GLU A 68 -5.04 6.00 6.34
C GLU A 68 -3.72 5.38 6.78
N LEU A 69 -2.81 5.20 5.82
CA LEU A 69 -1.43 4.84 6.10
C LEU A 69 -0.63 6.12 6.38
N LYS A 70 -0.05 6.23 7.58
CA LYS A 70 0.78 7.36 8.01
C LYS A 70 2.25 7.00 7.95
N ASN A 71 3.06 8.02 7.66
CA ASN A 71 4.52 7.96 7.68
C ASN A 71 5.13 6.82 6.85
N LEU A 72 4.67 6.69 5.60
CA LEU A 72 5.22 5.70 4.68
C LEU A 72 6.72 5.97 4.47
N PRO A 73 7.59 4.97 4.69
CA PRO A 73 9.02 5.12 4.41
C PRO A 73 9.26 5.30 2.90
N ASN A 74 10.29 6.08 2.54
CA ASN A 74 10.63 6.35 1.13
C ASN A 74 10.79 5.08 0.29
N ASN A 75 11.36 4.01 0.86
CA ASN A 75 11.50 2.73 0.16
C ASN A 75 10.15 2.16 -0.31
N LEU A 76 9.12 2.28 0.53
CA LEU A 76 7.78 1.78 0.21
C LEU A 76 7.07 2.70 -0.79
N LYS A 77 7.25 4.02 -0.68
CA LYS A 77 6.78 4.98 -1.70
C LYS A 77 7.36 4.63 -3.07
N ASN A 78 8.67 4.43 -3.16
CA ASN A 78 9.34 4.03 -4.40
C ASN A 78 8.77 2.71 -4.96
N LEU A 79 8.52 1.70 -4.12
CA LEU A 79 7.87 0.47 -4.59
C LEU A 79 6.47 0.75 -5.12
N THR A 80 5.60 1.43 -4.37
CA THR A 80 4.23 1.72 -4.83
C THR A 80 4.19 2.52 -6.12
N LYS A 81 5.20 3.38 -6.36
CA LYS A 81 5.40 4.10 -7.61
C LYS A 81 5.80 3.18 -8.76
N LEU A 82 6.79 2.30 -8.55
CA LEU A 82 7.23 1.31 -9.55
C LEU A 82 6.10 0.38 -9.98
N TYR A 83 5.20 0.03 -9.06
CA TYR A 83 4.04 -0.81 -9.35
C TYR A 83 2.82 -0.01 -9.85
N GLY A 84 2.87 1.33 -9.89
CA GLY A 84 1.76 2.17 -10.35
C GLY A 84 0.53 2.17 -9.44
N VAL A 85 0.68 1.78 -8.18
CA VAL A 85 -0.43 1.64 -7.21
C VAL A 85 -0.41 2.69 -6.09
N CYS A 86 0.46 3.69 -6.18
CA CYS A 86 0.60 4.71 -5.14
C CYS A 86 -0.73 5.45 -4.84
N SER A 87 -1.54 5.76 -5.85
CA SER A 87 -2.87 6.37 -5.66
C SER A 87 -3.91 5.43 -5.02
N LEU A 88 -3.76 4.12 -5.18
CA LEU A 88 -4.63 3.10 -4.57
C LEU A 88 -4.28 2.84 -3.11
N VAL A 89 -3.00 3.01 -2.77
CA VAL A 89 -2.47 2.70 -1.44
C VAL A 89 -2.59 3.90 -0.49
N SER A 90 -2.56 5.12 -1.02
CA SER A 90 -2.80 6.31 -0.21
C SER A 90 -3.50 7.41 -0.99
N SER A 91 -4.75 7.67 -0.60
CA SER A 91 -5.54 8.82 -1.07
C SER A 91 -4.98 10.17 -0.63
N THR A 92 -3.98 10.18 0.26
CA THR A 92 -3.35 11.41 0.80
C THR A 92 -2.01 11.74 0.13
N LEU A 93 -1.43 10.81 -0.63
CA LEU A 93 -0.24 11.10 -1.43
C LEU A 93 -0.70 12.01 -2.57
N SER A 94 -0.17 13.24 -2.59
CA SER A 94 -0.41 14.16 -3.71
C SER A 94 0.10 13.51 -5.00
N ALA A 95 -0.57 13.77 -6.12
CA ALA A 95 -0.22 13.21 -7.42
C ALA A 95 1.29 13.39 -7.79
N ASP A 96 1.92 14.45 -7.27
CA ASP A 96 3.36 14.71 -7.35
C ASP A 96 4.25 13.64 -6.68
N ASP A 97 3.85 13.12 -5.51
CA ASP A 97 4.61 12.08 -4.79
C ASP A 97 4.48 10.72 -5.50
N CYS A 98 3.34 10.50 -6.16
CA CYS A 98 3.11 9.35 -7.03
C CYS A 98 3.92 9.41 -8.33
N GLY A 99 4.43 10.61 -8.69
CA GLY A 99 5.26 10.91 -9.86
C GLY A 99 4.91 10.09 -11.10
N SER A 100 4.07 10.64 -11.97
CA SER A 100 3.69 10.14 -13.30
C SER A 100 4.32 8.79 -13.64
N ALA A 101 3.55 7.71 -13.45
CA ALA A 101 3.75 6.50 -14.24
C ALA A 101 3.43 6.86 -15.70
N ASP A 102 4.29 7.66 -16.33
CA ASP A 102 4.35 7.79 -17.78
C ASP A 102 4.89 6.46 -18.29
N GLY A 103 3.95 5.55 -18.50
CA GLY A 103 4.25 4.14 -18.70
C GLY A 103 3.05 3.33 -19.16
N HIS A 104 2.03 3.95 -19.74
CA HIS A 104 1.21 3.23 -20.72
C HIS A 104 0.48 4.17 -21.70
N ALA A 105 0.68 3.86 -22.98
CA ALA A 105 -0.15 4.19 -24.13
C ALA A 105 0.09 5.53 -24.85
N GLU A 106 1.26 5.64 -25.49
CA GLU A 106 1.25 6.04 -26.91
C GLU A 106 0.52 4.93 -27.70
N ARG A 107 -0.82 4.91 -27.60
CA ARG A 107 -1.64 4.19 -28.57
C ARG A 107 -1.59 5.03 -29.83
N SER A 108 -0.52 4.87 -30.62
CA SER A 108 -0.39 5.51 -31.92
C SER A 108 -1.61 5.12 -32.78
N PRO A 109 -2.49 6.07 -33.15
CA PRO A 109 -3.46 5.84 -34.19
C PRO A 109 -2.73 6.03 -35.52
N SER A 110 -1.83 5.11 -35.86
CA SER A 110 -1.28 5.04 -37.22
C SER A 110 -2.27 4.29 -38.11
N ASP A 111 -3.46 4.85 -38.24
CA ASP A 111 -4.25 4.77 -39.47
C ASP A 111 -4.15 6.15 -40.12
N LEU A 112 -3.15 6.36 -40.97
CA LEU A 112 -3.27 7.33 -42.06
C LEU A 112 -2.17 7.13 -43.11
N HIS A 113 -2.57 6.55 -44.26
CA HIS A 113 -1.99 6.73 -45.59
C HIS A 113 -0.54 6.29 -45.83
N HIS A 114 -0.31 5.43 -46.82
CA HIS A 114 0.22 5.89 -48.11
C HIS A 114 -0.09 4.87 -49.22
N HIS A 115 -0.43 5.47 -50.36
CA HIS A 115 -0.75 4.94 -51.69
C HIS A 115 0.14 3.82 -52.23
#